data_AF-A0AAX2ZIQ1-F1
#
_entry.id   AF-A0AAX2ZIQ1-F1
#
_cell.length_a   1.000
_cell.length_b   1.000
_cell.length_c   1.000
_cell.angle_alpha   90.00
_cell.angle_beta   90.00
_cell.angle_gamma   90.00
#
_symmetry.space_group_name_H-M   'P 1'
#
loop_
_entity.id
_entity.type
_entity.pdbx_description
1 polymer ?
#
loop_
_entity_poly.entity_id
_entity_poly.type
_entity_poly.pdbx_seq_one_letter_code
_entity_poly.pdbx_strand_id
1 'polypeptide(L)'
;MKQANVDNTIKFIEKKTEYEGKNKISKLHISKLSKNHKVIGYQEHKKLKALESKKRKVFNSKIFKFRKKILGIFIIASSVLVGMYLWQKFYNPSYVQSDDHNFKVETQNLSNSDVSTYSSIVKESIQSTLGVKYNVNVDQLHKNGNLVFARGYFNVPDKGDINFDMILKNYSPSSLKINGEEYLKK
;
A
#
# COMPACT_ATOMS: atom_id res chain seq x y z
N MET A 1 -44.30 -52.70 -31.64
CA MET A 1 -43.78 -53.72 -30.72
C MET A 1 -42.26 -53.81 -30.87
N LYS A 2 -41.49 -53.60 -29.81
CA LYS A 2 -40.02 -53.76 -29.80
C LYS A 2 -39.66 -54.87 -28.80
N GLN A 3 -39.78 -56.14 -29.22
CA GLN A 3 -39.36 -57.32 -28.46
C GLN A 3 -37.94 -57.75 -28.90
N ALA A 4 -36.92 -56.95 -28.60
CA ALA A 4 -35.53 -57.30 -28.97
C ALA A 4 -34.54 -57.20 -27.79
N ASN A 5 -35.03 -57.03 -26.56
CA ASN A 5 -34.15 -56.87 -25.38
C ASN A 5 -34.45 -57.87 -24.25
N VAL A 6 -35.25 -58.89 -24.51
CA VAL A 6 -35.55 -59.94 -23.52
C VAL A 6 -34.40 -60.95 -23.46
N ASP A 7 -33.74 -61.23 -24.60
CA ASP A 7 -32.69 -62.25 -24.70
C ASP A 7 -31.33 -61.81 -24.11
N ASN A 8 -31.11 -60.51 -23.92
CA ASN A 8 -29.89 -59.97 -23.28
C ASN A 8 -30.02 -59.81 -21.75
N THR A 9 -31.15 -60.21 -21.17
CA THR A 9 -31.40 -60.08 -19.74
C THR A 9 -31.12 -61.40 -19.03
N ILE A 10 -29.93 -61.55 -18.46
CA ILE A 10 -29.56 -62.70 -17.61
C ILE A 10 -30.56 -62.77 -16.46
N LYS A 11 -31.26 -63.91 -16.32
CA LYS A 11 -32.21 -64.12 -15.22
C LYS A 11 -31.43 -64.24 -13.92
N PHE A 12 -31.80 -63.47 -12.89
CA PHE A 12 -31.12 -63.44 -11.58
C PHE A 12 -30.98 -64.83 -10.91
N ILE A 13 -31.82 -65.79 -11.31
CA ILE A 13 -31.79 -67.17 -10.82
C ILE A 13 -30.54 -67.91 -11.34
N GLU A 14 -30.20 -67.77 -12.63
CA GLU A 14 -29.02 -68.40 -13.24
C GLU A 14 -27.72 -67.83 -12.69
N LYS A 15 -27.72 -66.55 -12.32
CA LYS A 15 -26.56 -65.94 -11.66
C LYS A 15 -26.38 -66.47 -10.23
N LYS A 16 -27.46 -66.74 -9.49
CA LYS A 16 -27.37 -67.28 -8.12
C LYS A 16 -26.79 -68.70 -8.10
N THR A 17 -27.16 -69.55 -9.05
CA THR A 17 -26.63 -70.91 -9.16
C THR A 17 -25.15 -70.94 -9.57
N GLU A 18 -24.67 -69.95 -10.34
CA GLU A 18 -23.24 -69.80 -10.64
C GLU A 18 -22.38 -69.44 -9.41
N TYR A 19 -22.98 -68.79 -8.41
CA TYR A 19 -22.32 -68.39 -7.17
C TYR A 19 -22.51 -69.38 -6.00
N GLU A 20 -23.48 -70.30 -6.08
CA GLU A 20 -23.60 -71.41 -5.13
C GLU A 20 -22.41 -72.37 -5.29
N GLY A 21 -21.51 -72.38 -4.31
CA GLY A 21 -20.28 -73.19 -4.30
C GLY A 21 -18.98 -72.39 -4.40
N LYS A 22 -19.03 -71.11 -4.76
CA LYS A 22 -17.85 -70.21 -4.81
C LYS A 22 -17.81 -69.23 -3.63
N ASN A 23 -18.30 -69.64 -2.46
CA ASN A 23 -18.25 -68.85 -1.22
C ASN A 23 -16.84 -68.81 -0.61
N LYS A 24 -15.86 -68.24 -1.34
CA LYS A 24 -14.76 -67.52 -0.70
C LYS A 24 -15.10 -66.05 -0.79
N ILE A 25 -15.87 -65.57 0.20
CA ILE A 25 -15.88 -64.15 0.51
C ILE A 25 -14.44 -63.84 0.87
N SER A 26 -13.67 -63.28 -0.06
CA SER A 26 -12.34 -62.75 0.26
C SER A 26 -12.58 -61.69 1.33
N LYS A 27 -12.29 -62.02 2.59
CA LYS A 27 -12.22 -61.02 3.65
C LYS A 27 -11.23 -59.99 3.12
N LEU A 28 -11.72 -58.79 2.81
CA LEU A 28 -10.87 -57.66 2.45
C LEU A 28 -9.77 -57.60 3.51
N HIS A 29 -8.53 -57.82 3.11
CA HIS A 29 -7.40 -57.83 4.03
C HIS A 29 -7.22 -56.40 4.56
N ILE A 30 -7.84 -56.12 5.71
CA ILE A 30 -7.79 -54.82 6.39
C ILE A 30 -6.33 -54.43 6.67
N SER A 31 -5.42 -55.40 6.77
CA SER A 31 -3.98 -55.21 6.94
C SER A 31 -3.27 -54.48 5.79
N LYS A 32 -3.90 -54.32 4.61
CA LYS A 32 -3.37 -53.51 3.50
C LYS A 32 -3.85 -52.05 3.52
N LEU A 33 -4.77 -51.68 4.41
CA LEU A 33 -5.10 -50.28 4.65
C LEU A 33 -4.00 -49.69 5.54
N SER A 34 -3.19 -48.78 5.01
CA SER A 34 -2.17 -48.13 5.82
C SER A 34 -2.81 -47.41 7.01
N LYS A 35 -2.12 -47.39 8.16
CA LYS A 35 -2.64 -46.93 9.47
C LYS A 35 -3.26 -45.52 9.48
N ASN A 36 -3.09 -44.73 8.42
CA ASN A 36 -3.57 -43.35 8.30
C ASN A 36 -4.81 -43.16 7.40
N HIS A 37 -5.40 -44.22 6.84
CA HIS A 37 -6.58 -44.08 5.97
C HIS A 37 -7.87 -44.34 6.75
N LYS A 38 -8.65 -43.28 6.97
CA LYS A 38 -10.00 -43.38 7.56
C LYS A 38 -10.88 -44.21 6.62
N VAL A 39 -11.41 -45.34 7.12
CA VAL A 39 -12.41 -46.13 6.40
C VAL A 39 -13.71 -45.32 6.39
N ILE A 40 -14.07 -44.80 5.22
CA ILE A 40 -15.32 -44.05 5.03
C ILE A 40 -16.43 -45.07 4.76
N GLY A 41 -17.52 -45.02 5.54
CA GLY A 41 -18.65 -45.91 5.34
C GLY A 41 -19.27 -45.74 3.95
N TYR A 42 -19.77 -46.82 3.34
CA TYR A 42 -20.31 -46.79 1.98
C TYR A 42 -21.37 -45.69 1.76
N GLN A 43 -22.23 -45.47 2.76
CA GLN A 43 -23.23 -44.39 2.73
C GLN A 43 -22.61 -42.99 2.78
N GLU A 44 -21.57 -42.79 3.60
CA GLU A 44 -20.85 -41.52 3.68
C GLU A 44 -20.12 -41.21 2.37
N HIS A 45 -19.47 -42.20 1.78
CA HIS A 45 -18.80 -42.08 0.49
C HIS A 45 -19.80 -41.76 -0.64
N LYS A 46 -21.00 -42.35 -0.62
CA LYS A 46 -22.07 -42.03 -1.58
C LYS A 46 -22.54 -40.58 -1.44
N LYS A 47 -22.67 -40.07 -0.20
CA LYS A 47 -22.99 -38.66 0.08
C LYS A 47 -21.90 -37.72 -0.41
N LEU A 48 -20.63 -38.06 -0.17
CA LEU A 48 -19.47 -37.28 -0.64
C LEU A 48 -19.42 -37.21 -2.18
N LYS A 49 -19.58 -38.34 -2.87
CA LYS A 49 -19.66 -38.37 -4.34
C LYS A 49 -20.85 -37.56 -4.88
N ALA A 50 -21.99 -37.59 -4.21
CA ALA A 50 -23.14 -36.77 -4.59
C ALA A 50 -22.84 -35.27 -4.43
N LEU A 51 -22.18 -34.87 -3.35
CA LEU A 51 -21.74 -33.48 -3.14
C LEU A 51 -20.71 -33.04 -4.20
N GLU A 52 -19.73 -33.88 -4.50
CA GLU A 52 -18.73 -33.60 -5.54
C GLU A 52 -19.36 -33.45 -6.92
N SER A 53 -20.30 -34.33 -7.28
CA SER A 53 -21.01 -34.23 -8.55
C SER A 53 -21.87 -32.97 -8.66
N LYS A 54 -22.53 -32.54 -7.57
CA LYS A 54 -23.25 -31.26 -7.49
C LYS A 54 -22.28 -30.08 -7.68
N LYS A 55 -21.15 -30.08 -6.97
CA LYS A 55 -20.10 -29.06 -7.14
C LYS A 55 -19.61 -29.02 -8.59
N ARG A 56 -19.24 -30.16 -9.18
CA ARG A 56 -18.80 -30.25 -10.58
C ARG A 56 -19.83 -29.72 -11.56
N LYS A 57 -21.13 -29.97 -11.36
CA LYS A 57 -22.21 -29.38 -12.18
C LYS A 57 -22.25 -27.87 -12.08
N VAL A 58 -22.09 -27.30 -10.89
CA VAL A 58 -22.05 -25.85 -10.67
C VAL A 58 -20.81 -25.24 -11.35
N PHE A 59 -19.63 -25.81 -11.14
CA PHE A 59 -18.37 -25.35 -11.75
C PHE A 59 -18.35 -25.50 -13.28
N ASN A 60 -19.05 -26.50 -13.84
CA ASN A 60 -19.12 -26.72 -15.28
C ASN A 60 -20.28 -25.98 -15.96
N SER A 61 -21.10 -25.25 -15.19
CA SER A 61 -22.20 -24.45 -15.74
C SER A 61 -21.67 -23.30 -16.60
N LYS A 62 -22.39 -22.97 -17.68
CA LYS A 62 -22.04 -21.87 -18.59
C LYS A 62 -21.94 -20.53 -17.83
N ILE A 63 -22.83 -20.32 -16.85
CA ILE A 63 -22.89 -19.12 -16.01
C ILE A 63 -21.63 -19.02 -15.13
N PHE A 64 -21.20 -20.10 -14.50
CA PHE A 64 -20.00 -20.09 -13.68
C PHE A 64 -18.74 -19.81 -14.51
N LYS A 65 -18.61 -20.42 -15.69
CA LYS A 65 -17.49 -20.14 -16.62
C LYS A 65 -17.47 -18.69 -17.08
N PHE A 66 -18.64 -18.12 -17.37
CA PHE A 66 -18.77 -16.71 -17.78
C PHE A 66 -18.41 -15.75 -16.63
N ARG A 67 -18.94 -15.98 -15.42
CA ARG A 67 -18.59 -15.20 -14.22
C ARG A 67 -17.10 -15.28 -13.89
N LYS A 68 -16.50 -16.47 -14.00
CA LYS A 68 -15.05 -16.67 -13.80
C LYS A 68 -14.22 -15.88 -14.82
N LYS A 69 -14.66 -15.84 -16.09
CA LYS A 69 -13.98 -15.05 -17.14
C LYS A 69 -14.07 -13.55 -16.86
N ILE A 70 -15.25 -13.05 -16.48
CA ILE A 70 -15.44 -11.64 -16.10
C ILE A 70 -14.58 -11.28 -14.88
N LEU A 71 -14.61 -12.11 -13.84
CA LEU A 71 -13.82 -11.87 -12.63
C LEU A 71 -12.31 -11.84 -12.95
N GLY A 72 -11.84 -12.74 -13.82
CA GLY A 72 -10.46 -12.75 -14.28
C GLY A 72 -10.07 -11.45 -15.01
N ILE A 73 -10.92 -10.97 -15.91
CA ILE A 73 -10.72 -9.68 -16.61
C ILE A 73 -10.68 -8.53 -15.60
N PHE A 74 -11.58 -8.54 -14.62
CA PHE A 74 -11.64 -7.51 -13.59
C PHE A 74 -10.39 -7.47 -12.71
N ILE A 75 -9.88 -8.64 -12.31
CA ILE A 75 -8.63 -8.75 -11.54
C ILE A 75 -7.45 -8.24 -12.35
N ILE A 76 -7.34 -8.61 -13.63
CA ILE A 76 -6.26 -8.15 -14.50
C ILE A 76 -6.34 -6.63 -14.70
N ALA A 77 -7.52 -6.10 -15.01
CA ALA A 77 -7.74 -4.66 -15.18
C ALA A 77 -7.40 -3.88 -13.89
N SER A 78 -7.83 -4.39 -12.73
CA SER A 78 -7.52 -3.80 -11.43
C SER A 78 -6.01 -3.81 -11.15
N SER A 79 -5.33 -4.93 -11.43
CA SER A 79 -3.88 -5.03 -11.25
C SER A 79 -3.11 -4.07 -12.15
N VAL A 80 -3.56 -3.86 -13.39
CA VAL A 80 -2.95 -2.90 -14.31
C VAL A 80 -3.18 -1.47 -13.83
N LEU A 81 -4.39 -1.14 -13.37
CA LEU A 81 -4.71 0.19 -12.81
C LEU A 81 -3.86 0.50 -11.57
N VAL A 82 -3.74 -0.44 -10.64
CA VAL A 82 -2.88 -0.29 -9.45
C VAL A 82 -1.42 -0.16 -9.86
N GLY A 83 -0.95 -0.96 -10.83
CA GLY A 83 0.40 -0.86 -11.38
C GLY A 83 0.68 0.51 -12.00
N MET A 84 -0.23 1.05 -12.80
CA MET A 84 -0.13 2.39 -13.39
C MET A 84 -0.14 3.49 -12.33
N TYR A 85 -1.01 3.38 -11.31
CA TYR A 85 -1.08 4.34 -10.20
C TYR A 85 0.23 4.37 -9.40
N LEU A 86 0.78 3.20 -9.08
CA LEU A 86 2.07 3.11 -8.38
C LEU A 86 3.22 3.60 -9.28
N TRP A 87 3.21 3.27 -10.57
CA TRP A 87 4.21 3.75 -11.52
C TRP A 87 4.21 5.28 -11.64
N GLN A 88 3.03 5.90 -11.73
CA GLN A 88 2.88 7.35 -11.66
C GLN A 88 3.35 7.91 -10.30
N LYS A 89 3.06 7.24 -9.19
CA LYS A 89 3.53 7.73 -7.88
C LYS A 89 5.06 7.70 -7.72
N PHE A 90 5.75 6.73 -8.34
CA PHE A 90 7.19 6.49 -8.10
C PHE A 90 8.13 6.98 -9.22
N TYR A 91 7.75 6.86 -10.50
CA TYR A 91 8.67 7.12 -11.63
C TYR A 91 8.44 8.46 -12.31
N ASN A 92 7.19 8.88 -12.44
CA ASN A 92 6.83 10.22 -12.85
C ASN A 92 5.91 10.75 -11.78
N PRO A 93 6.42 11.23 -10.62
CA PRO A 93 5.58 12.09 -9.81
C PRO A 93 5.16 13.17 -10.80
N SER A 94 3.92 13.09 -11.27
CA SER A 94 3.23 14.29 -11.64
C SER A 94 3.46 15.12 -10.40
N TYR A 95 4.27 16.17 -10.55
CA TYR A 95 3.93 17.40 -9.88
C TYR A 95 2.44 17.53 -10.20
N VAL A 96 1.60 16.98 -9.33
CA VAL A 96 0.33 17.56 -9.03
C VAL A 96 0.80 18.94 -8.65
N GLN A 97 0.83 19.81 -9.66
CA GLN A 97 0.77 21.23 -9.46
C GLN A 97 -0.49 21.30 -8.63
N SER A 98 -0.26 21.37 -7.33
CA SER A 98 -1.33 21.46 -6.37
C SER A 98 -2.08 22.68 -6.87
N ASP A 99 -3.30 22.49 -7.35
CA ASP A 99 -4.29 23.56 -7.51
C ASP A 99 -4.66 24.15 -6.14
N ASP A 100 -3.82 23.95 -5.12
CA ASP A 100 -3.51 25.01 -4.18
C ASP A 100 -2.87 26.17 -4.96
N HIS A 101 -3.73 26.97 -5.60
CA HIS A 101 -3.55 28.41 -5.76
C HIS A 101 -3.45 29.12 -4.39
N ASN A 102 -2.77 28.51 -3.42
CA ASN A 102 -2.51 29.03 -2.09
C ASN A 102 -1.01 29.23 -1.86
N PHE A 103 -0.23 29.53 -2.91
CA PHE A 103 0.63 30.70 -2.78
C PHE A 103 -0.25 31.94 -2.73
N LYS A 104 -1.06 32.07 -1.67
CA LYS A 104 -1.37 33.38 -1.14
C LYS A 104 -0.01 33.88 -0.68
N VAL A 105 0.62 34.68 -1.52
CA VAL A 105 1.61 35.63 -1.06
C VAL A 105 0.83 36.50 -0.06
N GLU A 106 0.82 36.09 1.21
CA GLU A 106 0.51 37.01 2.29
C GLU A 106 1.44 38.19 2.07
N THR A 107 0.82 39.36 1.89
CA THR A 107 1.43 40.63 1.51
C THR A 107 2.94 40.60 1.54
N GLN A 108 3.57 40.68 0.35
CA GLN A 108 5.03 40.68 0.17
C GLN A 108 5.76 41.68 1.08
N ASN A 109 5.02 42.69 1.55
CA ASN A 109 5.50 43.76 2.39
C ASN A 109 5.13 43.48 3.85
N LEU A 110 6.14 43.26 4.69
CA LEU A 110 6.00 43.41 6.14
C LEU A 110 5.67 44.87 6.47
N SER A 111 4.90 45.08 7.53
CA SER A 111 4.75 46.43 8.08
C SER A 111 6.10 46.91 8.63
N ASN A 112 6.35 48.23 8.64
CA ASN A 112 7.61 48.78 9.14
C ASN A 112 7.88 48.40 10.62
N SER A 113 6.83 48.23 11.42
CA SER A 113 6.92 47.74 12.82
C SER A 113 7.32 46.27 12.90
N ASP A 114 6.84 45.44 11.98
CA ASP A 114 7.23 44.02 11.95
C ASP A 114 8.68 43.89 11.50
N VAL A 115 9.11 44.68 10.50
CA VAL A 115 10.51 44.71 10.02
C VAL A 115 11.48 45.00 11.15
N SER A 116 11.23 46.03 11.97
CA SER A 116 12.11 46.39 13.09
C SER A 116 12.12 45.31 14.18
N THR A 117 10.97 44.70 14.45
CA THR A 117 10.84 43.61 15.44
C THR A 117 11.63 42.38 15.00
N TYR A 118 11.41 41.89 13.78
CA TYR A 118 12.12 40.72 13.25
C TYR A 118 13.62 40.99 13.13
N SER A 119 14.03 42.18 12.70
CA SER A 119 15.45 42.55 12.64
C SER A 119 16.12 42.52 14.02
N SER A 120 15.40 42.96 15.06
CA SER A 120 15.89 42.93 16.44
C SER A 120 16.08 41.50 16.94
N ILE A 121 15.11 40.61 16.67
CA ILE A 121 15.20 39.18 17.03
C ILE A 121 16.36 38.50 16.31
N VAL A 122 16.55 38.78 15.01
CA VAL A 122 17.66 38.23 14.21
C VAL A 122 19.00 38.64 14.82
N LYS A 123 19.16 39.94 15.11
CA LYS A 123 20.39 40.47 15.73
C LYS A 123 20.68 39.82 17.07
N GLU A 124 19.69 39.74 17.96
CA GLU A 124 19.85 39.13 19.27
C GLU A 124 20.22 37.65 19.17
N SER A 125 19.56 36.90 18.29
CA SER A 125 19.83 35.47 18.10
C SER A 125 21.23 35.21 17.56
N ILE A 126 21.73 36.03 16.61
CA ILE A 126 23.11 35.89 16.09
C ILE A 126 24.14 36.23 17.18
N GLN A 127 23.92 37.32 17.90
CA GLN A 127 24.83 37.74 18.98
C GLN A 127 24.87 36.71 20.12
N SER A 128 23.72 36.13 20.47
CA SER A 128 23.63 35.05 21.45
C SER A 128 24.33 33.78 20.99
N THR A 129 24.17 33.39 19.72
CA THR A 129 24.78 32.16 19.16
C THR A 129 26.30 32.27 19.07
N LEU A 130 26.82 33.43 18.69
CA LEU A 130 28.26 33.65 18.50
C LEU A 130 28.97 34.15 19.78
N GLY A 131 28.23 34.59 20.81
CA GLY A 131 28.79 35.12 22.05
C GLY A 131 29.48 36.49 21.92
N VAL A 132 29.16 37.25 20.87
CA VAL A 132 29.88 38.47 20.47
C VAL A 132 28.93 39.52 19.88
N LYS A 133 29.26 40.80 20.08
CA LYS A 133 28.42 41.95 19.66
C LYS A 133 28.83 42.49 18.29
N TYR A 134 28.77 41.64 17.25
CA TYR A 134 29.00 42.11 15.89
C TYR A 134 27.85 43.00 15.39
N ASN A 135 28.17 43.89 14.47
CA ASN A 135 27.17 44.68 13.77
C ASN A 135 26.47 43.80 12.73
N VAL A 136 25.20 43.51 12.97
CA VAL A 136 24.37 42.64 12.14
C VAL A 136 23.49 43.53 11.25
N ASN A 137 23.63 43.37 9.94
CA ASN A 137 22.81 44.02 8.94
C ASN A 137 21.82 42.99 8.38
N VAL A 138 20.53 43.34 8.37
CA VAL A 138 19.46 42.52 7.79
C VAL A 138 19.08 43.14 6.46
N ASP A 139 19.45 42.48 5.36
CA ASP A 139 19.24 43.01 4.01
C ASP A 139 17.84 42.71 3.49
N GLN A 140 17.33 41.52 3.79
CA GLN A 140 16.05 41.05 3.28
C GLN A 140 15.26 40.34 4.37
N LEU A 141 13.98 40.70 4.46
CA LEU A 141 12.98 40.00 5.27
C LEU A 141 11.80 39.64 4.38
N HIS A 142 11.46 38.36 4.37
CA HIS A 142 10.35 37.84 3.59
C HIS A 142 9.44 36.99 4.48
N LYS A 143 8.16 37.34 4.55
CA LYS A 143 7.16 36.58 5.31
C LYS A 143 6.39 35.65 4.38
N ASN A 144 6.18 34.42 4.82
CA ASN A 144 5.31 33.45 4.18
C ASN A 144 4.50 32.71 5.26
N GLY A 145 3.25 33.14 5.47
CA GLY A 145 2.39 32.62 6.53
C GLY A 145 2.97 32.87 7.91
N ASN A 146 3.19 31.80 8.68
CA ASN A 146 3.79 31.87 10.02
C ASN A 146 5.32 31.89 10.04
N LEU A 147 5.97 31.86 8.87
CA LEU A 147 7.41 31.87 8.72
C LEU A 147 7.90 33.23 8.24
N VAL A 148 9.05 33.65 8.77
CA VAL A 148 9.81 34.80 8.29
C VAL A 148 11.22 34.34 7.95
N PHE A 149 11.62 34.60 6.71
CA PHE A 149 12.95 34.36 6.20
C PHE A 149 13.74 35.66 6.28
N ALA A 150 14.87 35.62 6.95
CA ALA A 150 15.78 36.75 7.09
C ALA A 150 17.12 36.40 6.44
N ARG A 151 17.66 37.31 5.65
CA ARG A 151 18.99 37.20 5.06
C ARG A 151 19.75 38.50 5.30
N GLY A 152 21.04 38.36 5.54
CA GLY A 152 21.93 39.50 5.66
C GLY A 152 23.35 39.07 5.95
N TYR A 153 24.11 39.97 6.55
CA TYR A 153 25.50 39.74 6.90
C TYR A 153 25.86 40.44 8.20
N PHE A 154 26.97 40.00 8.80
CA PHE A 154 27.60 40.72 9.89
C PHE A 154 29.10 40.79 9.66
N ASN A 155 29.69 41.89 10.09
CA ASN A 155 31.12 42.11 9.93
C ASN A 155 31.88 41.51 11.11
N VAL A 156 32.86 40.65 10.82
CA VAL A 156 33.78 40.09 11.81
C VAL A 156 35.17 40.68 11.59
N PRO A 157 35.82 41.23 12.64
CA PRO A 157 37.21 41.65 12.56
C PRO A 157 38.08 40.53 11.98
N ASP A 158 38.98 40.88 11.07
CA ASP A 158 39.92 39.97 10.39
C ASP A 158 39.32 38.96 9.38
N LYS A 159 37.99 38.77 9.37
CA LYS A 159 37.31 37.83 8.43
C LYS A 159 36.40 38.51 7.40
N GLY A 160 36.08 39.79 7.61
CA GLY A 160 35.19 40.53 6.73
C GLY A 160 33.71 40.18 6.94
N ASP A 161 32.91 40.36 5.89
CA ASP A 161 31.47 40.16 5.96
C ASP A 161 31.11 38.68 5.87
N ILE A 162 30.39 38.20 6.88
CA ILE A 162 29.90 36.83 6.99
C ILE A 162 28.40 36.82 6.74
N ASN A 163 27.96 36.04 5.78
CA ASN A 163 26.55 35.94 5.40
C ASN A 163 25.80 35.00 6.34
N PHE A 164 24.55 35.33 6.61
CA PHE A 164 23.63 34.45 7.34
C PHE A 164 22.28 34.35 6.64
N ASP A 165 21.64 33.20 6.85
CA ASP A 165 20.25 32.95 6.54
C ASP A 165 19.56 32.46 7.82
N MET A 166 18.43 33.06 8.17
CA MET A 166 17.65 32.69 9.35
C MET A 166 16.19 32.47 8.98
N ILE A 167 15.56 31.48 9.61
CA ILE A 167 14.13 31.25 9.56
C ILE A 167 13.59 31.48 10.95
N LEU A 168 12.56 32.32 11.06
CA LEU A 168 11.77 32.52 12.26
C LEU A 168 10.38 31.94 12.06
N LYS A 169 9.83 31.32 13.09
CA LYS A 169 8.45 30.84 13.14
C LYS A 169 7.76 31.49 14.32
N ASN A 170 6.69 32.26 14.09
CA ASN A 170 5.96 32.99 15.14
C ASN A 170 6.91 33.80 16.06
N TYR A 171 7.75 34.68 15.51
CA TYR A 171 8.73 35.49 16.25
C TYR A 171 9.85 34.72 16.98
N SER A 172 9.97 33.41 16.78
CA SER A 172 11.02 32.60 17.40
C SER A 172 12.01 32.07 16.36
N PRO A 173 13.34 32.14 16.59
CA PRO A 173 14.33 31.54 15.69
C PRO A 173 14.14 30.02 15.60
N SER A 174 13.88 29.52 14.39
CA SER A 174 13.72 28.09 14.10
C SER A 174 14.92 27.49 13.38
N SER A 175 15.62 28.27 12.56
CA SER A 175 16.86 27.86 11.90
C SER A 175 17.80 29.04 11.72
N LEU A 176 19.10 28.83 11.91
CA LEU A 176 20.16 29.81 11.63
C LEU A 176 21.31 29.11 10.92
N LYS A 177 21.64 29.60 9.73
CA LYS A 177 22.81 29.23 8.96
C LYS A 177 23.75 30.41 8.82
N ILE A 178 25.04 30.17 8.97
CA ILE A 178 26.10 31.16 8.81
C ILE A 178 27.13 30.57 7.86
N ASN A 179 27.40 31.23 6.72
CA ASN A 179 28.26 30.72 5.65
C ASN A 179 27.94 29.27 5.20
N GLY A 180 26.66 28.89 5.27
CA GLY A 180 26.20 27.55 4.88
C GLY A 180 26.28 26.48 5.98
N GLU A 181 26.95 26.76 7.11
CA GLU A 181 26.92 25.90 8.29
C GLU A 181 25.69 26.18 9.14
N GLU A 182 25.02 25.13 9.63
CA GLU A 182 23.82 25.24 10.47
C GLU A 182 24.21 25.32 11.95
N TYR A 183 23.87 26.43 12.59
CA TYR A 183 24.16 26.68 14.01
C TYR A 183 22.94 26.46 14.92
N LEU A 184 21.74 26.59 14.37
CA LEU A 184 20.49 26.37 15.10
C LEU A 184 19.50 25.69 14.18
N LYS A 185 18.85 24.62 14.65
CA LYS A 185 17.74 23.95 13.96
C LYS A 185 16.80 23.34 15.00
N LYS A 186 15.53 23.74 14.96
CA LYS A 186 14.48 23.31 15.90
C LYS A 186 13.29 22.72 15.17
#